data_AF-I4EVP8-F1
#
_entry.id   AF-I4EVP8-F1
#
_cell.length_a   1.000
_cell.length_b   1.000
_cell.length_c   1.000
_cell.angle_alpha   90.00
_cell.angle_beta   90.00
_cell.angle_gamma   90.00
#
_symmetry.space_group_name_H-M   'P 1'
#
loop_
_entity.id
_entity.type
_entity.pdbx_description
1 polymer ?
#
loop_
_entity_poly.entity_id
_entity_poly.type
_entity_poly.pdbx_seq_one_letter_code
_entity_poly.pdbx_strand_id
1 'polypeptide(L)'
;MAEADGWAAVTMRRLATELGVTQPVLYSAFAGRQALVDAVALQGFDDIAAALEAVEVSPLPRMRAYLDFAAAHPRVYEAMFSLPSGLPFATDDTPEPLRRAFAAVHDAFPDADGTRAEVAWSVLHGLATLQAGGRLRAGEAPARLDLAHRMLTDGGTR
;
A
#
# COMPACT_ATOMS: atom_id res chain seq x y z
N MET A 1 -16.31 -4.11 8.93
CA MET A 1 -16.26 -2.83 9.66
C MET A 1 -15.60 -1.70 8.88
N ALA A 2 -14.28 -1.73 8.65
CA ALA A 2 -13.57 -0.63 7.99
C ALA A 2 -14.14 -0.31 6.59
N GLU A 3 -14.48 -1.34 5.82
CA GLU A 3 -15.12 -1.20 4.50
C GLU A 3 -16.45 -0.45 4.56
N ALA A 4 -17.30 -0.79 5.52
CA ALA A 4 -18.65 -0.23 5.63
C ALA A 4 -18.65 1.18 6.27
N ASP A 5 -17.88 1.36 7.36
CA ASP A 5 -18.01 2.52 8.25
C ASP A 5 -16.71 3.34 8.39
N GLY A 6 -15.65 2.95 7.70
CA GLY A 6 -14.33 3.55 7.81
C GLY A 6 -13.57 3.15 9.07
N TRP A 7 -12.29 3.49 9.10
CA TRP A 7 -11.38 3.10 10.19
C TRP A 7 -11.69 3.76 11.53
N ALA A 8 -12.29 4.96 11.54
CA ALA A 8 -12.66 5.63 12.77
C ALA A 8 -13.72 4.86 13.57
N ALA A 9 -14.57 4.08 12.89
CA ALA A 9 -15.60 3.25 13.53
C ALA A 9 -15.04 1.92 14.09
N VAL A 10 -13.82 1.54 13.71
CA VAL A 10 -13.15 0.32 14.19
C VAL A 10 -12.59 0.58 15.58
N THR A 11 -13.31 0.09 16.60
CA THR A 11 -12.88 0.11 18.00
C THR A 11 -12.75 -1.31 18.52
N MET A 12 -11.85 -1.54 19.49
CA MET A 12 -11.66 -2.87 20.11
C MET A 12 -12.97 -3.45 20.65
N ARG A 13 -13.79 -2.60 21.30
CA ARG A 13 -15.11 -3.00 21.81
C ARG A 13 -16.03 -3.48 20.69
N ARG A 14 -16.18 -2.68 19.63
CA ARG A 14 -17.11 -3.01 18.55
C ARG A 14 -16.64 -4.22 17.76
N LEU A 15 -15.33 -4.33 17.51
CA LEU A 15 -14.76 -5.52 16.86
C LEU A 15 -14.97 -6.78 17.69
N ALA A 16 -14.76 -6.72 19.01
CA ALA A 16 -15.02 -7.87 19.88
C ALA A 16 -16.50 -8.31 19.83
N THR A 17 -17.43 -7.34 19.84
CA THR A 17 -18.86 -7.60 19.66
C THR A 17 -19.17 -8.26 18.31
N GLU A 18 -18.62 -7.73 17.20
CA GLU A 18 -18.86 -8.29 15.87
C GLU A 18 -18.25 -9.70 15.69
N LEU A 19 -17.12 -9.98 16.34
CA LEU A 19 -16.47 -11.30 16.32
C LEU A 19 -17.06 -12.29 17.32
N GLY A 20 -17.99 -11.88 18.18
CA GLY A 20 -18.56 -12.74 19.23
C GLY A 20 -17.56 -13.15 20.32
N VAL A 21 -16.47 -12.39 20.50
CA VAL A 21 -15.43 -12.64 21.51
C VAL A 21 -15.46 -11.59 22.61
N THR A 22 -14.82 -11.88 23.75
CA THR A 22 -14.66 -10.88 24.80
C THR A 22 -13.55 -9.89 24.45
N GLN A 23 -13.62 -8.67 24.98
CA GLN A 23 -12.54 -7.69 24.81
C GLN A 23 -11.19 -8.21 25.31
N PRO A 24 -11.07 -8.88 26.49
CA PRO A 24 -9.80 -9.46 26.93
C PRO A 24 -9.17 -10.43 25.92
N VAL A 25 -9.97 -11.27 25.25
CA VAL A 25 -9.49 -12.19 24.20
C VAL A 25 -8.98 -11.41 22.99
N LEU A 26 -9.67 -10.33 22.60
CA LEU A 26 -9.20 -9.50 21.49
C LEU A 26 -7.91 -8.75 21.86
N TYR A 27 -7.80 -8.26 23.10
CA TYR A 27 -6.60 -7.58 23.60
C TYR A 27 -5.40 -8.52 23.76
N SER A 28 -5.61 -9.83 23.95
CA SER A 28 -4.50 -10.79 23.94
C SER A 28 -3.92 -11.02 22.54
N ALA A 29 -4.71 -10.77 21.48
CA ALA A 29 -4.25 -10.84 20.09
C ALA A 29 -3.64 -9.51 19.61
N PHE A 30 -4.25 -8.39 19.98
CA PHE A 30 -3.81 -7.05 19.57
C PHE A 30 -3.70 -6.15 20.78
N ALA A 31 -2.52 -5.56 20.99
CA ALA A 31 -2.23 -4.60 22.07
C ALA A 31 -2.91 -3.22 21.86
N GLY A 32 -4.14 -3.20 21.34
CA GLY A 32 -4.94 -2.03 21.03
C GLY A 32 -5.21 -1.85 19.54
N ARG A 33 -5.91 -0.77 19.23
CA ARG A 33 -6.35 -0.45 17.86
C ARG A 33 -5.18 -0.28 16.89
N GLN A 34 -4.07 0.31 17.35
CA GLN A 34 -2.89 0.50 16.49
C GLN A 34 -2.31 -0.85 16.06
N ALA A 35 -2.11 -1.78 17.00
CA ALA A 35 -1.62 -3.13 16.69
C ALA A 35 -2.54 -3.89 15.71
N LEU A 36 -3.86 -3.67 15.79
CA LEU A 36 -4.80 -4.19 14.81
C LEU A 36 -4.61 -3.57 13.42
N VAL A 37 -4.46 -2.25 13.34
CA VAL A 37 -4.21 -1.55 12.07
C VAL A 37 -2.88 -2.00 11.46
N ASP A 38 -1.82 -2.10 12.27
CA ASP A 38 -0.51 -2.56 11.83
C ASP A 38 -0.56 -4.01 11.30
N ALA A 39 -1.34 -4.89 11.95
CA ALA A 39 -1.54 -6.25 11.47
C ALA A 39 -2.27 -6.30 10.12
N VAL A 40 -3.28 -5.45 9.93
CA VAL A 40 -3.98 -5.33 8.63
C VAL A 40 -3.06 -4.73 7.57
N ALA A 41 -2.23 -3.75 7.93
CA ALA A 41 -1.23 -3.19 7.03
C ALA A 41 -0.21 -4.26 6.61
N LEU A 42 0.32 -5.07 7.54
CA LEU A 42 1.24 -6.16 7.24
C LEU A 42 0.65 -7.17 6.25
N GLN A 43 -0.61 -7.57 6.44
CA GLN A 43 -1.29 -8.44 5.48
C GLN A 43 -1.45 -7.73 4.12
N GLY A 44 -1.83 -6.45 4.11
CA GLY A 44 -1.94 -5.67 2.89
C GLY A 44 -0.62 -5.53 2.12
N PHE A 45 0.52 -5.44 2.83
CA PHE A 45 1.84 -5.47 2.21
C PHE A 45 2.18 -6.83 1.60
N ASP A 46 1.75 -7.92 2.22
CA ASP A 46 1.94 -9.26 1.64
C ASP A 46 1.06 -9.44 0.39
N ASP A 47 -0.18 -8.95 0.44
CA ASP A 47 -1.13 -9.03 -0.67
C ASP A 47 -0.68 -8.18 -1.87
N ILE A 48 -0.20 -6.95 -1.66
CA ILE A 48 0.33 -6.11 -2.76
C ILE A 48 1.62 -6.69 -3.33
N ALA A 49 2.48 -7.27 -2.49
CA ALA A 49 3.68 -7.94 -2.96
C ALA A 49 3.32 -9.10 -3.90
N ALA A 50 2.36 -9.94 -3.50
CA ALA A 50 1.86 -11.03 -4.35
C ALA A 50 1.25 -10.52 -5.66
N ALA A 51 0.47 -9.43 -5.62
CA ALA A 51 -0.12 -8.82 -6.82
C ALA A 51 0.94 -8.28 -7.79
N LEU A 52 2.00 -7.67 -7.26
CA LEU A 52 3.13 -7.19 -8.06
C LEU A 52 3.94 -8.35 -8.65
N GLU A 53 4.23 -9.38 -7.86
CA GLU A 53 4.99 -10.55 -8.32
C GLU A 53 4.25 -11.39 -9.36
N ALA A 54 2.92 -11.34 -9.39
CA ALA A 54 2.11 -12.03 -10.38
C ALA A 54 2.19 -11.43 -11.80
N VAL A 55 2.83 -10.26 -11.97
CA VAL A 55 3.01 -9.60 -13.26
C VAL A 55 4.49 -9.52 -13.65
N GLU A 56 4.73 -9.36 -14.95
CA GLU A 56 6.09 -9.23 -15.51
C GLU A 56 6.92 -8.17 -14.79
N VAL A 57 8.23 -8.42 -14.68
CA VAL A 57 9.21 -7.47 -14.10
C VAL A 57 9.50 -6.37 -15.12
N SER A 58 8.56 -5.45 -15.24
CA SER A 58 8.61 -4.30 -16.16
C SER A 58 7.87 -3.11 -15.54
N PRO A 59 8.32 -1.85 -15.78
CA PRO A 59 7.70 -0.66 -15.22
C PRO A 59 6.18 -0.63 -15.35
N LEU A 60 5.63 -0.67 -16.57
CA LEU A 60 4.20 -0.45 -16.78
C LEU A 60 3.30 -1.53 -16.14
N PRO A 61 3.57 -2.85 -16.27
CA PRO A 61 2.84 -3.88 -15.54
C PRO A 61 2.84 -3.67 -14.02
N ARG A 62 4.01 -3.39 -13.41
CA ARG A 62 4.13 -3.19 -11.95
C ARG A 62 3.40 -1.93 -11.48
N MET A 63 3.54 -0.82 -12.21
CA MET A 63 2.81 0.42 -11.93
C MET A 63 1.30 0.22 -11.99
N ARG A 64 0.81 -0.53 -12.99
CA ARG A 64 -0.61 -0.86 -13.13
C ARG A 64 -1.10 -1.71 -11.98
N ALA A 65 -0.42 -2.81 -11.67
CA ALA A 65 -0.79 -3.70 -10.58
C ALA A 65 -0.81 -2.98 -9.22
N TYR A 66 0.15 -2.08 -8.97
CA TYR A 66 0.15 -1.23 -7.78
C TYR A 66 -1.11 -0.37 -7.66
N LEU A 67 -1.47 0.35 -8.73
CA LEU A 67 -2.64 1.25 -8.73
C LEU A 67 -3.96 0.48 -8.69
N ASP A 68 -4.03 -0.67 -9.36
CA ASP A 68 -5.20 -1.55 -9.35
C ASP A 68 -5.43 -2.12 -7.95
N PHE A 69 -4.37 -2.56 -7.25
CA PHE A 69 -4.45 -2.98 -5.85
C PHE A 69 -4.98 -1.87 -4.94
N ALA A 70 -4.39 -0.67 -5.04
CA ALA A 70 -4.80 0.47 -4.23
C ALA A 70 -6.28 0.86 -4.47
N ALA A 71 -6.76 0.75 -5.71
CA ALA A 71 -8.14 1.01 -6.07
C ALA A 71 -9.11 -0.08 -5.61
N ALA A 72 -8.69 -1.35 -5.66
CA ALA A 72 -9.51 -2.50 -5.26
C ALA A 72 -9.63 -2.64 -3.73
N HIS A 73 -8.61 -2.19 -2.98
CA HIS A 73 -8.53 -2.36 -1.53
C HIS A 73 -8.33 -1.02 -0.78
N PRO A 74 -9.23 -0.03 -0.94
CA PRO A 74 -9.00 1.34 -0.46
C PRO A 74 -8.81 1.42 1.06
N ARG A 75 -9.49 0.57 1.86
CA ARG A 75 -9.34 0.57 3.33
C ARG A 75 -8.08 -0.13 3.81
N VAL A 76 -7.67 -1.20 3.12
CA VAL A 76 -6.37 -1.84 3.40
C VAL A 76 -5.25 -0.86 3.06
N TYR A 77 -5.34 -0.21 1.90
CA TYR A 77 -4.38 0.80 1.47
C TYR A 77 -4.33 2.01 2.43
N GLU A 78 -5.47 2.44 2.97
CA GLU A 78 -5.55 3.46 4.02
C GLU A 78 -4.79 3.04 5.28
N ALA A 79 -4.89 1.77 5.70
CA ALA A 79 -4.12 1.24 6.83
C ALA A 79 -2.62 1.16 6.57
N MET A 80 -2.22 0.84 5.33
CA MET A 80 -0.81 0.70 4.95
C MET A 80 -0.06 2.04 4.95
N PHE A 81 -0.70 3.13 4.50
CA PHE A 81 0.02 4.38 4.21
C PHE A 81 -0.61 5.67 4.76
N SER A 82 -1.91 5.68 5.10
CA SER A 82 -2.61 6.92 5.48
C SER A 82 -2.87 7.05 6.97
N LEU A 83 -3.02 5.93 7.69
CA LEU A 83 -3.13 5.92 9.13
C LEU A 83 -1.74 5.99 9.79
N PRO A 84 -1.66 6.43 11.07
CA PRO A 84 -0.45 6.23 11.85
C PRO A 84 -0.04 4.76 11.79
N SER A 85 1.26 4.51 11.64
CA SER A 85 1.83 3.17 11.54
C SER A 85 2.90 2.99 12.62
N GLY A 86 2.89 1.83 13.28
CA GLY A 86 3.97 1.39 14.17
C GLY A 86 5.08 0.63 13.45
N LEU A 87 4.96 0.40 12.14
CA LEU A 87 5.88 -0.42 11.36
C LEU A 87 7.12 0.41 10.95
N PRO A 88 8.34 -0.13 11.11
CA PRO A 88 9.54 0.54 10.61
C PRO A 88 9.64 0.44 9.08
N PHE A 89 10.09 1.52 8.45
CA PHE A 89 10.35 1.61 7.01
C PHE A 89 11.80 2.03 6.79
N ALA A 90 12.42 1.55 5.71
CA ALA A 90 13.77 1.94 5.28
C ALA A 90 14.87 1.73 6.34
N THR A 91 14.71 0.71 7.19
CA THR A 91 15.71 0.26 8.16
C THR A 91 15.90 -1.26 8.08
N ASP A 92 16.94 -1.79 8.72
CA ASP A 92 17.20 -3.24 8.81
C ASP A 92 16.04 -4.01 9.48
N ASP A 93 15.29 -3.33 10.36
CA ASP A 93 14.13 -3.90 11.07
C ASP A 93 12.83 -3.86 10.25
N THR A 94 12.85 -3.34 9.02
CA THR A 94 11.66 -3.29 8.14
C THR A 94 11.06 -4.70 7.97
N PRO A 95 9.78 -4.94 8.27
CA PRO A 95 9.20 -6.28 8.18
C PRO A 95 9.25 -6.85 6.75
N GLU A 96 9.33 -8.18 6.66
CA GLU A 96 9.48 -8.87 5.37
C GLU A 96 8.40 -8.51 4.33
N PRO A 97 7.10 -8.41 4.66
CA PRO A 97 6.09 -8.02 3.67
C PRO A 97 6.35 -6.64 3.03
N LEU A 98 6.85 -5.67 3.83
CA LEU A 98 7.18 -4.33 3.34
C LEU A 98 8.40 -4.37 2.41
N ARG A 99 9.43 -5.13 2.79
CA ARG A 99 10.62 -5.33 1.96
C ARG A 99 10.27 -6.00 0.64
N ARG A 100 9.47 -7.06 0.68
CA ARG A 100 9.00 -7.81 -0.49
C ARG A 100 8.20 -6.91 -1.44
N ALA A 101 7.24 -6.14 -0.91
CA ALA A 101 6.45 -5.20 -1.71
C ALA A 101 7.32 -4.13 -2.38
N PHE A 102 8.30 -3.57 -1.65
CA PHE A 102 9.22 -2.58 -2.21
C PHE A 102 10.17 -3.20 -3.25
N ALA A 103 10.73 -4.38 -2.97
CA ALA A 103 11.58 -5.11 -3.91
C ALA A 103 10.87 -5.35 -5.25
N ALA A 104 9.59 -5.74 -5.19
CA ALA A 104 8.77 -5.95 -6.38
C ALA A 104 8.57 -4.68 -7.24
N VAL A 105 8.67 -3.48 -6.65
CA VAL A 105 8.71 -2.20 -7.39
C VAL A 105 10.13 -1.91 -7.86
N HIS A 106 11.12 -2.07 -6.98
CA HIS A 106 12.53 -1.84 -7.24
C HIS A 106 13.04 -2.60 -8.47
N ASP A 107 12.68 -3.87 -8.60
CA ASP A 107 13.12 -4.72 -9.72
C ASP A 107 12.64 -4.22 -11.09
N ALA A 108 11.54 -3.46 -11.13
CA ALA A 108 11.06 -2.82 -12.35
C ALA A 108 11.72 -1.45 -12.64
N PHE A 109 12.41 -0.86 -11.67
CA PHE A 109 13.04 0.44 -11.78
C PHE A 109 14.53 0.40 -11.38
N PRO A 110 15.35 -0.46 -12.01
CA PRO A 110 16.73 -0.64 -11.60
C PRO A 110 17.55 0.64 -11.80
N ASP A 111 18.37 0.95 -10.81
CA ASP A 111 19.46 1.91 -10.82
C ASP A 111 20.54 1.50 -9.80
N ALA A 112 21.54 2.34 -9.56
CA ALA A 112 22.70 1.98 -8.75
C ALA A 112 22.44 2.02 -7.24
N ASP A 113 21.49 2.84 -6.79
CA ASP A 113 21.28 3.16 -5.37
C ASP A 113 19.82 3.03 -4.90
N GLY A 114 18.88 2.63 -5.76
CA GLY A 114 17.46 2.47 -5.45
C GLY A 114 16.63 3.73 -5.57
N THR A 115 17.24 4.90 -5.84
CA THR A 115 16.55 6.20 -5.85
C THR A 115 15.40 6.24 -6.85
N ARG A 116 15.57 5.63 -8.03
CA ARG A 116 14.55 5.56 -9.07
C ARG A 116 13.32 4.79 -8.60
N ALA A 117 13.51 3.70 -7.84
CA ALA A 117 12.42 2.93 -7.27
C ALA A 117 11.64 3.76 -6.22
N GLU A 118 12.34 4.50 -5.36
CA GLU A 118 11.71 5.39 -4.36
C GLU A 118 10.90 6.51 -5.03
N VAL A 119 11.44 7.14 -6.08
CA VAL A 119 10.73 8.16 -6.85
C VAL A 119 9.52 7.59 -7.58
N ALA A 120 9.69 6.43 -8.23
CA ALA A 120 8.58 5.73 -8.90
C ALA A 120 7.47 5.37 -7.90
N TRP A 121 7.82 4.82 -6.75
CA TRP A 121 6.89 4.51 -5.67
C TRP A 121 6.20 5.75 -5.14
N SER A 122 6.92 6.87 -4.97
CA SER A 122 6.33 8.17 -4.56
C SER A 122 5.29 8.68 -5.56
N VAL A 123 5.55 8.56 -6.85
CA VAL A 123 4.59 8.92 -7.92
C VAL A 123 3.35 8.02 -7.86
N LEU A 124 3.55 6.70 -7.74
CA LEU A 124 2.44 5.74 -7.65
C LEU A 124 1.59 5.96 -6.40
N HIS A 125 2.22 6.18 -5.26
CA HIS A 125 1.55 6.49 -4.01
C HIS A 125 0.76 7.80 -4.10
N GLY A 126 1.35 8.84 -4.68
CA GLY A 126 0.66 10.12 -4.92
C GLY A 126 -0.57 9.95 -5.81
N LEU A 127 -0.47 9.18 -6.89
CA LEU A 127 -1.59 8.88 -7.78
C LEU A 127 -2.68 8.09 -7.05
N ALA A 128 -2.33 7.04 -6.31
CA ALA A 128 -3.26 6.21 -5.55
C ALA A 128 -4.02 7.04 -4.50
N THR A 129 -3.31 7.79 -3.66
CA THR A 129 -3.88 8.59 -2.57
C THR A 129 -4.76 9.72 -3.10
N LEU A 130 -4.31 10.46 -4.12
CA LEU A 130 -5.10 11.55 -4.69
C LEU A 130 -6.33 11.03 -5.45
N GLN A 131 -6.23 9.87 -6.11
CA GLN A 131 -7.36 9.23 -6.77
C GLN A 131 -8.41 8.73 -5.77
N ALA A 132 -7.99 8.02 -4.72
CA ALA A 132 -8.88 7.54 -3.67
C ALA A 132 -9.61 8.69 -2.96
N GLY A 133 -8.93 9.83 -2.78
CA GLY A 133 -9.52 11.05 -2.21
C GLY A 133 -10.39 11.89 -3.16
N GLY A 134 -10.58 11.47 -4.42
CA GLY A 134 -11.35 12.24 -5.41
C GLY A 134 -10.71 13.58 -5.78
N ARG A 135 -9.38 13.72 -5.61
CA ARG A 135 -8.62 14.96 -5.83
C ARG A 135 -8.01 15.08 -7.22
N LEU A 136 -8.32 14.12 -8.10
CA LEU A 136 -7.91 14.10 -9.50
C LEU A 136 -9.14 14.07 -10.41
N ARG A 137 -8.96 14.54 -11.65
CA ARG A 137 -9.99 14.45 -12.70
C ARG A 137 -10.38 12.98 -12.93
N ALA A 138 -11.70 12.72 -12.93
CA ALA A 138 -12.26 11.42 -13.24
C ALA A 138 -12.01 11.03 -14.71
N GLY A 139 -11.89 9.73 -14.99
CA GLY A 139 -11.66 9.19 -16.36
C GLY A 139 -10.22 9.28 -16.87
N GLU A 140 -9.34 10.01 -16.18
CA GLU A 140 -7.98 10.32 -16.65
C GLU A 140 -6.90 9.37 -16.10
N ALA A 141 -7.30 8.29 -15.43
CA ALA A 141 -6.35 7.35 -14.82
C ALA A 141 -5.40 6.71 -15.83
N PRO A 142 -5.86 6.24 -17.02
CA PRO A 142 -4.97 5.68 -18.02
C PRO A 142 -3.95 6.71 -18.53
N ALA A 143 -4.39 7.93 -18.86
CA ALA A 143 -3.51 8.98 -19.36
C ALA A 143 -2.43 9.39 -18.34
N ARG A 144 -2.78 9.43 -17.04
CA ARG A 144 -1.84 9.69 -15.95
C ARG A 144 -0.81 8.59 -15.79
N LEU A 145 -1.24 7.33 -15.85
CA LEU A 145 -0.34 6.17 -15.80
C LEU A 145 0.64 6.19 -16.99
N ASP A 146 0.14 6.41 -18.20
CA ASP A 146 0.97 6.47 -19.40
C ASP A 146 2.00 7.61 -19.34
N LEU A 147 1.61 8.78 -18.84
CA LEU A 147 2.52 9.91 -18.66
C LEU A 147 3.57 9.62 -17.58
N ALA A 148 3.15 9.09 -16.43
CA ALA A 148 4.06 8.74 -15.35
C ALA A 148 5.08 7.69 -15.81
N HIS A 149 4.63 6.67 -16.55
CA HIS A 149 5.51 5.65 -17.11
C HIS A 149 6.60 6.27 -17.98
N ARG A 150 6.23 7.10 -18.97
CA ARG A 150 7.20 7.83 -19.82
C ARG A 150 8.17 8.67 -19.00
N MET A 151 7.67 9.45 -18.03
CA MET A 151 8.54 10.31 -17.21
C MET A 151 9.57 9.51 -16.40
N LEU A 152 9.20 8.31 -15.94
CA LEU A 152 10.06 7.45 -15.12
C LEU A 152 11.03 6.59 -15.96
N THR A 153 10.68 6.28 -17.22
CA THR A 153 11.51 5.44 -18.10
C THR A 153 12.38 6.23 -19.07
N ASP A 154 11.96 7.41 -19.50
CA ASP A 154 12.61 8.16 -20.58
C ASP A 154 13.82 8.99 -20.10
N GLY A 155 14.08 9.01 -18.78
CA GLY A 155 15.19 9.75 -18.16
C GLY A 155 16.54 9.02 -18.09
N GLY A 156 16.68 7.84 -18.70
CA GLY A 156 17.82 6.92 -18.55
C GLY A 156 19.07 7.20 -19.38
N THR A 157 19.29 8.41 -19.87
CA THR A 157 20.56 8.80 -20.51
C THR A 157 20.89 10.26 -20.21
N ARG A 158 21.67 10.49 -19.15
CA ARG A 158 22.72 11.53 -19.12
C ARG A 158 23.90 11.02 -18.32
#